data_AF-A0A7Y3J6C3-F1
#
_entry.id   AF-A0A7Y3J6C3-F1
#
_cell.length_a   1.000
_cell.length_b   1.000
_cell.length_c   1.000
_cell.angle_alpha   90.00
_cell.angle_beta   90.00
_cell.angle_gamma   90.00
#
_symmetry.space_group_name_H-M   'P 1'
#
loop_
_entity.id
_entity.type
_entity.pdbx_description
1 polymer ?
#
loop_
_entity_poly.entity_id
_entity_poly.type
_entity_poly.pdbx_seq_one_letter_code
_entity_poly.pdbx_strand_id
1 'polypeptide(L)'
;MQRVCDRFLNVGLEFAGSVPHDEYLRRAVQRQTAVVDAYPASISSQALKNLAAKADKWSVPKGARGHLEFFVERMLGARMAPSTVLQ
;
A
#
# COMPACT_ATOMS: atom_id res chain seq x y z
N MET A 1 -16.29 5.63 4.71
CA MET A 1 -15.81 4.27 4.47
C MET A 1 -15.00 3.73 5.65
N GLN A 2 -13.99 4.44 6.15
CA GLN A 2 -13.18 3.98 7.30
C GLN A 2 -14.01 3.45 8.49
N ARG A 3 -14.98 4.23 9.00
CA ARG A 3 -15.85 3.80 10.13
C ARG A 3 -16.63 2.50 9.87
N VAL A 4 -16.96 2.18 8.62
CA VAL A 4 -17.67 0.95 8.26
C VAL A 4 -16.68 -0.20 8.26
N CYS A 5 -15.51 -0.01 7.65
CA CYS A 5 -14.46 -1.00 7.66
C CYS A 5 -14.00 -1.30 9.10
N ASP A 6 -13.73 -0.30 9.92
CA ASP A 6 -13.31 -0.51 11.32
C ASP A 6 -14.34 -1.31 12.14
N ARG A 7 -15.64 -1.16 11.81
CA ARG A 7 -16.73 -1.84 12.52
C ARG A 7 -16.95 -3.27 12.02
N PHE A 8 -16.76 -3.53 10.73
CA PHE A 8 -17.21 -4.78 10.09
C PHE A 8 -16.07 -5.60 9.47
N LEU A 9 -14.88 -5.03 9.31
CA LEU A 9 -13.75 -5.60 8.59
C LEU A 9 -12.46 -5.41 9.40
N ASN A 10 -11.71 -6.49 9.64
CA ASN A 10 -10.41 -6.41 10.28
C ASN A 10 -9.33 -6.08 9.23
N VAL A 11 -9.35 -4.85 8.68
CA VAL A 11 -8.43 -4.40 7.63
C VAL A 11 -7.82 -3.05 7.96
N GLY A 12 -6.54 -2.86 7.62
CA GLY A 12 -5.89 -1.55 7.67
C GLY A 12 -6.21 -0.74 6.41
N LEU A 13 -6.71 0.49 6.58
CA LEU A 13 -6.93 1.43 5.48
C LEU A 13 -5.92 2.56 5.55
N GLU A 14 -5.26 2.83 4.42
CA GLU A 14 -4.37 3.98 4.26
C GLU A 14 -4.95 4.94 3.22
N PHE A 15 -4.99 6.22 3.56
CA PHE A 15 -5.44 7.26 2.63
C PHE A 15 -4.28 7.74 1.76
N ALA A 16 -4.32 7.41 0.46
CA ALA A 16 -3.27 7.74 -0.49
C ALA A 16 -3.32 9.20 -0.99
N GLY A 17 -4.52 9.76 -1.14
CA GLY A 17 -4.76 11.11 -1.66
C GLY A 17 -6.14 11.29 -2.27
N SER A 18 -6.40 12.49 -2.78
CA SER A 18 -7.67 12.87 -3.42
C SER A 18 -7.41 13.70 -4.67
N VAL A 19 -8.23 13.49 -5.71
CA VAL A 19 -8.22 14.32 -6.91
C VAL A 19 -9.43 15.26 -6.85
N PRO A 20 -9.22 16.59 -6.85
CA PRO A 20 -10.32 17.55 -6.80
C PRO A 20 -11.10 17.58 -8.12
N HIS A 21 -12.32 18.11 -8.08
CA HIS A 21 -13.10 18.38 -9.30
C HIS A 21 -12.39 19.42 -10.16
N ASP A 22 -12.32 19.18 -11.47
CA ASP A 22 -11.53 19.99 -12.39
C ASP A 22 -12.15 19.99 -13.81
N GLU A 23 -12.42 21.18 -14.35
CA GLU A 23 -12.99 21.31 -15.70
C GLU A 23 -11.96 20.97 -16.80
N TYR A 24 -10.66 21.13 -16.54
CA TYR A 24 -9.62 20.72 -17.48
C TYR A 24 -9.57 19.20 -17.64
N LEU A 25 -9.89 18.45 -16.58
CA LEU A 25 -10.03 17.00 -16.65
C LEU A 25 -11.17 16.60 -17.60
N ARG A 26 -12.35 17.26 -17.49
CA ARG A 26 -13.47 17.03 -18.41
C ARG A 26 -13.09 17.31 -19.86
N ARG A 27 -12.41 18.45 -20.11
CA ARG A 27 -11.93 18.83 -21.45
C ARG A 27 -10.91 17.84 -22.01
N ALA A 28 -10.02 17.31 -21.18
CA ALA A 28 -9.04 16.31 -21.59
C ALA A 28 -9.72 15.00 -22.03
N VAL A 29 -10.72 14.55 -21.28
CA VAL A 29 -11.52 13.36 -21.61
C VAL A 29 -12.24 13.52 -22.96
N GLN A 30 -12.85 14.68 -23.21
CA GLN A 30 -13.50 14.98 -24.51
C GLN A 30 -12.52 14.95 -25.68
N ARG A 31 -11.26 15.33 -25.44
CA ARG A 31 -10.17 15.28 -26.43
C ARG A 31 -9.49 13.91 -26.49
N GLN A 32 -9.98 12.92 -25.74
CA GLN A 32 -9.39 11.57 -25.65
C GLN A 32 -7.88 11.60 -25.34
N THR A 33 -7.45 12.56 -24.52
CA THR A 33 -6.05 12.75 -24.13
C THR A 33 -5.96 12.76 -22.61
N ALA A 34 -4.88 12.21 -22.03
CA ALA A 34 -4.70 12.25 -20.59
C ALA A 34 -4.56 13.69 -20.08
N VAL A 35 -5.17 14.00 -18.93
CA VAL A 35 -5.13 15.37 -18.36
C VAL A 35 -3.70 15.81 -18.02
N VAL A 36 -2.82 14.86 -17.68
CA VAL A 36 -1.43 15.12 -17.36
C VAL A 36 -0.61 15.57 -18.58
N ASP A 37 -1.03 15.17 -19.78
CA ASP A 37 -0.38 15.52 -21.04
C ASP A 37 -1.02 16.78 -21.64
N ALA A 38 -2.36 16.85 -21.67
CA ALA A 38 -3.09 17.97 -22.24
C ALA A 38 -3.04 19.25 -21.37
N TYR A 39 -3.07 19.09 -20.04
CA TYR A 39 -3.14 20.19 -19.08
C TYR A 39 -2.24 19.92 -17.85
N PRO A 40 -0.91 19.92 -18.02
CA PRO A 40 0.04 19.50 -16.99
C PRO A 40 0.05 20.37 -15.72
N ALA A 41 -0.46 21.60 -15.82
CA ALA A 41 -0.57 22.56 -14.72
C ALA A 41 -1.94 22.55 -14.02
N SER A 42 -2.90 21.74 -14.49
CA SER A 42 -4.23 21.62 -13.87
C SER A 42 -4.16 21.00 -12.48
N ILE A 43 -5.15 21.31 -11.63
CA ILE A 43 -5.18 20.83 -10.24
C ILE A 43 -5.32 19.31 -10.16
N SER A 44 -6.06 18.70 -11.09
CA SER A 44 -6.19 17.25 -11.20
C SER A 44 -4.88 16.60 -11.65
N SER A 45 -4.16 17.20 -12.61
CA SER A 45 -2.84 16.73 -13.04
C SER A 45 -1.82 16.75 -11.91
N GLN A 46 -1.76 17.85 -11.15
CA GLN A 46 -0.86 17.97 -10.00
C GLN A 46 -1.21 16.95 -8.90
N ALA A 47 -2.49 16.76 -8.60
CA ALA A 47 -2.94 15.76 -7.63
C ALA A 47 -2.54 14.33 -8.04
N LEU A 48 -2.69 13.98 -9.32
CA LEU A 48 -2.27 12.69 -9.86
C LEU A 48 -0.75 12.50 -9.81
N LYS A 49 0.04 13.53 -10.16
CA LYS A 49 1.50 13.48 -10.05
C LYS A 49 1.96 13.30 -8.60
N ASN A 50 1.32 13.98 -7.65
CA ASN A 50 1.60 13.83 -6.23
C ASN A 50 1.25 12.42 -5.72
N LEU A 51 0.14 11.85 -6.19
CA LEU A 51 -0.24 10.47 -5.88
C LEU A 51 0.77 9.47 -6.46
N ALA A 52 1.19 9.65 -7.71
CA ALA A 52 2.21 8.81 -8.35
C ALA A 52 3.53 8.84 -7.56
N ALA A 53 4.01 10.03 -7.18
CA ALA A 53 5.23 10.18 -6.39
C ALA A 53 5.16 9.54 -4.99
N LYS A 54 3.96 9.42 -4.41
CA LYS A 54 3.74 8.64 -3.18
C LYS A 54 3.72 7.15 -3.47
N ALA A 55 3.03 6.73 -4.52
CA ALA A 55 2.91 5.33 -4.92
C ALA A 55 4.27 4.70 -5.25
N ASP A 56 5.17 5.46 -5.90
CA ASP A 56 6.54 5.03 -6.20
C ASP A 56 7.35 4.70 -4.94
N LYS A 57 6.97 5.25 -3.79
CA LYS A 57 7.63 5.03 -2.50
C LYS A 57 6.99 3.90 -1.69
N TRP A 58 5.86 3.35 -2.13
CA TRP A 58 5.25 2.23 -1.43
C TRP A 58 6.19 1.03 -1.45
N SER A 59 6.38 0.42 -0.28
CA SER A 59 7.22 -0.75 -0.15
C SER A 59 6.61 -1.90 -0.95
N VAL A 60 7.15 -2.16 -2.13
CA VAL A 60 6.84 -3.38 -2.87
C VAL A 60 7.54 -4.53 -2.14
N PRO A 61 6.82 -5.60 -1.75
CA PRO A 61 7.46 -6.76 -1.11
C PRO A 61 8.53 -7.34 -2.05
N LYS A 62 9.81 -7.07 -1.77
CA LYS A 62 10.94 -7.64 -2.50
C LYS A 62 11.24 -9.02 -1.95
N GLY A 63 10.44 -10.01 -2.34
CA GLY A 63 10.66 -11.40 -1.97
C GLY A 63 9.50 -12.29 -2.38
N ALA A 64 9.81 -13.49 -2.86
CA ALA A 64 8.82 -14.55 -3.00
C ALA A 64 8.09 -14.71 -1.65
N ARG A 65 6.77 -14.92 -1.67
CA ARG A 65 5.97 -15.28 -0.49
C ARG A 65 6.28 -16.71 -0.01
N GLY A 66 7.56 -17.06 0.05
CA GLY A 66 8.10 -18.21 0.76
C GLY A 66 8.17 -17.84 2.23
N HIS A 67 7.15 -18.28 2.95
CA HIS A 67 6.97 -18.11 4.37
C HIS A 67 8.28 -18.29 5.17
N LEU A 68 8.68 -17.21 5.85
CA LEU A 68 9.68 -17.22 6.91
C LEU A 68 9.24 -16.39 8.13
N GLU A 69 7.94 -16.18 8.31
CA GLU A 69 7.35 -16.00 9.65
C GLU A 69 7.50 -17.29 10.50
N PHE A 70 7.82 -18.44 9.86
CA PHE A 70 8.10 -19.76 10.44
C PHE A 70 9.40 -19.88 11.26
N PHE A 71 10.31 -18.90 11.23
CA PHE A 71 11.61 -19.07 11.91
C PHE A 71 11.57 -18.76 13.41
N VAL A 72 10.53 -18.08 13.90
CA VAL A 72 10.34 -17.88 15.35
C VAL A 72 9.80 -19.14 16.04
N GLU A 73 8.99 -19.96 15.36
CA GLU A 73 8.56 -21.29 15.85
C GLU A 73 9.76 -22.21 16.13
N ARG A 74 10.81 -22.12 15.30
CA ARG A 74 12.03 -22.91 15.47
C ARG A 74 12.88 -22.44 16.66
N MET A 75 12.76 -21.17 17.06
CA MET A 75 13.43 -20.61 18.24
C MET A 75 12.79 -21.09 19.55
N LEU A 76 11.49 -21.40 19.56
CA LEU A 76 10.79 -21.99 20.71
C LEU A 76 11.06 -23.50 20.87
N GLY A 77 11.41 -24.20 19.78
CA GLY A 77 11.83 -25.61 19.82
C GLY A 77 13.22 -25.85 20.44
N ALA A 78 14.02 -24.80 20.62
CA ALA A 78 15.32 -24.86 21.31
C ALA A 78 15.20 -25.03 22.84
N ARG A 79 13.98 -25.08 23.39
CA ARG A 79 13.72 -24.97 24.83
C ARG A 79 13.45 -26.30 25.56
N MET A 80 13.57 -27.45 24.90
CA MET A 80 13.31 -28.74 25.55
C MET A 80 14.41 -29.76 25.24
N ALA A 81 15.52 -29.68 25.98
CA ALA A 81 16.44 -30.79 26.15
C ALA A 81 16.10 -31.49 27.48
N PRO A 82 15.82 -32.81 27.51
CA PRO A 82 15.56 -33.52 28.74
C PRO A 82 16.83 -33.59 29.60
N SER A 83 16.67 -33.24 30.88
CA SER A 83 17.68 -33.39 31.91
C SER A 83 17.96 -34.87 32.15
N THR A 84 19.20 -35.32 31.89
CA THR A 84 19.70 -36.60 32.42
C THR A 84 20.99 -36.36 33.20
N VAL A 85 20.78 -36.04 34.47
CA VAL A 85 21.40 -36.56 35.70
C VAL A 85 22.62 -37.49 35.54
N LEU A 86 23.73 -37.06 36.17
CA LEU A 86 24.80 -37.78 36.92
C LEU A 86 25.40 -39.08 36.35
N GLN A 87 26.67 -39.05 35.93
CA GLN A 87 27.89 -39.41 36.71
C GLN A 87 29.12 -39.32 35.81
#